data_AF-A0A523NA44-F1
#
_entry.id   AF-A0A523NA44-F1
#
_cell.length_a   1.000
_cell.length_b   1.000
_cell.length_c   1.000
_cell.angle_alpha   90.00
_cell.angle_beta   90.00
_cell.angle_gamma   90.00
#
_symmetry.space_group_name_H-M   'P 1'
#
loop_
_entity.id
_entity.type
_entity.pdbx_description
1 polymer ?
#
loop_
_entity_poly.entity_id
_entity_poly.type
_entity_poly.pdbx_seq_one_letter_code
_entity_poly.pdbx_strand_id
1 'polypeptide(L)'
;MPREVLVQDYIEFVESRRTTPRTVAHLQLQDVAVVILNDLAPTKTRIDLDPAYLIRIDGAWLVLPKWTKFDRKQFEFDEPTLQRFAKLKAWFKSQKPELVELLRTL
;
A
#
# COMPACT_ATOMS: atom_id res chain seq x y z
N MET A 1 9.33 29.73 12.75
CA MET A 1 8.64 28.58 13.38
C MET A 1 8.37 27.55 12.30
N PRO A 2 8.81 26.29 12.43
CA PRO A 2 8.49 25.26 11.44
C PRO A 2 6.98 24.97 11.54
N ARG A 3 6.30 24.97 10.39
CA ARG A 3 4.87 24.68 10.28
C ARG A 3 4.67 23.18 10.54
N GLU A 4 3.78 22.83 11.46
CA GLU A 4 3.28 21.45 11.57
C GLU A 4 2.65 21.09 10.23
N VAL A 5 3.25 20.12 9.55
CA VAL A 5 2.68 19.57 8.33
C VAL A 5 1.75 18.44 8.75
N LEU A 6 0.46 18.60 8.47
CA LEU A 6 -0.54 17.62 8.86
C LEU A 6 -0.57 16.51 7.80
N VAL A 7 -0.83 15.26 8.21
CA VAL A 7 -0.96 14.11 7.28
C VAL A 7 -1.98 14.38 6.18
N GLN A 8 -3.00 15.20 6.46
CA GLN A 8 -4.02 15.66 5.53
C GLN A 8 -3.44 16.44 4.34
N ASP A 9 -2.29 17.08 4.50
CA ASP A 9 -1.60 17.83 3.43
C ASP A 9 -0.96 16.91 2.38
N TYR A 10 -0.92 15.60 2.62
CA TYR A 10 -0.29 14.60 1.75
C TYR A 10 -1.27 13.59 1.16
N ILE A 11 -2.56 13.70 1.48
CA ILE A 11 -3.60 12.86 0.89
C ILE A 11 -4.12 13.55 -0.37
N GLU A 12 -3.59 13.16 -1.52
CA GLU A 12 -4.26 13.45 -2.79
C GLU A 12 -5.48 12.54 -2.93
N PHE A 13 -6.67 13.11 -2.74
CA PHE A 13 -7.91 12.48 -3.17
C PHE A 13 -7.96 12.50 -4.69
N VAL A 14 -7.42 11.45 -5.32
CA VAL A 14 -7.62 11.23 -6.75
C VAL A 14 -9.05 10.71 -6.92
N GLU A 15 -9.99 11.60 -7.22
CA GLU A 15 -11.29 11.21 -7.76
C GLU A 15 -11.07 10.60 -9.16
N SER A 16 -10.67 9.34 -9.24
CA SER A 16 -10.62 8.64 -10.52
C SER A 16 -12.03 8.23 -10.93
N ARG A 17 -12.65 9.04 -11.79
CA ARG A 17 -13.76 8.58 -12.62
C ARG A 17 -13.25 7.50 -13.57
N ARG A 18 -13.39 6.24 -13.18
CA ARG A 18 -13.64 5.01 -13.98
C ARG A 18 -13.09 3.80 -13.21
N THR A 19 -14.00 2.92 -12.79
CA THR A 19 -13.80 1.66 -12.03
C THR A 19 -13.25 1.79 -10.60
N THR A 20 -14.02 1.28 -9.63
CA THR A 20 -13.57 1.14 -8.24
C THR A 20 -12.43 0.12 -8.21
N PRO A 21 -11.24 0.47 -7.68
CA PRO A 21 -10.12 -0.46 -7.59
C PRO A 21 -10.54 -1.66 -6.75
N ARG A 22 -10.26 -2.86 -7.26
CA ARG A 22 -10.59 -4.10 -6.55
C ARG A 22 -9.40 -4.52 -5.70
N THR A 23 -9.64 -4.83 -4.44
CA THR A 23 -8.67 -5.53 -3.60
C THR A 23 -8.49 -6.95 -4.11
N VAL A 24 -7.28 -7.30 -4.51
CA VAL A 24 -6.91 -8.63 -5.00
C VAL A 24 -6.42 -9.51 -3.86
N ALA A 25 -5.59 -8.94 -2.99
CA ALA A 25 -5.02 -9.62 -1.83
C ALA A 25 -4.67 -8.60 -0.74
N HIS A 26 -4.55 -9.07 0.50
CA HIS A 26 -4.04 -8.24 1.59
C HIS A 26 -3.35 -9.12 2.64
N LEU A 27 -2.49 -8.49 3.44
CA LEU A 27 -1.93 -9.08 4.64
C LEU A 27 -1.83 -8.01 5.72
N GLN A 28 -2.32 -8.32 6.91
CA GLN A 28 -2.20 -7.46 8.09
C GLN A 28 -1.28 -8.12 9.12
N LEU A 29 -0.35 -7.33 9.68
CA LEU A 29 0.50 -7.72 10.81
C LEU A 29 0.34 -6.65 11.90
N GLN A 30 -0.48 -6.94 12.91
CA GLN A 30 -0.75 -6.02 14.02
C GLN A 30 -1.29 -4.65 13.52
N ASP A 31 -0.48 -3.62 13.67
CA ASP A 31 -0.68 -2.21 13.33
C ASP A 31 -0.26 -1.87 11.90
N VAL A 32 0.29 -2.80 11.12
CA VAL A 32 0.64 -2.55 9.71
C VAL A 32 -0.10 -3.48 8.77
N ALA A 33 -0.32 -3.03 7.54
CA ALA A 33 -0.95 -3.85 6.50
C ALA A 33 -0.36 -3.55 5.12
N VAL A 34 -0.57 -4.48 4.19
CA VAL A 34 -0.40 -4.28 2.76
C VAL A 34 -1.67 -4.71 2.06
N VAL A 35 -2.17 -3.88 1.16
CA VAL A 35 -3.35 -4.13 0.33
C VAL A 35 -2.92 -4.04 -1.12
N ILE A 36 -3.22 -5.08 -1.89
CA ILE A 36 -2.90 -5.14 -3.32
C ILE A 36 -4.14 -4.71 -4.10
N LEU A 37 -4.02 -3.60 -4.78
CA LEU A 37 -5.06 -3.03 -5.61
C LEU A 37 -4.81 -3.39 -7.08
N ASN A 38 -5.90 -3.65 -7.80
CA ASN A 38 -5.91 -3.66 -9.26
C ASN A 38 -6.73 -2.45 -9.73
N ASP A 39 -6.03 -1.45 -10.26
CA ASP A 39 -6.59 -0.15 -10.64
C ASP A 39 -7.13 -0.14 -12.09
N LEU A 40 -6.79 -1.15 -12.89
CA LEU A 40 -7.26 -1.28 -14.26
C LEU A 40 -8.25 -2.44 -14.38
N ALA A 41 -9.34 -2.22 -15.11
CA ALA A 41 -10.09 -3.33 -15.70
C ALA A 41 -9.06 -4.22 -16.43
N PRO A 42 -8.87 -5.49 -16.01
CA PRO A 42 -7.78 -6.30 -16.50
C PRO A 42 -7.87 -6.40 -18.02
N THR A 43 -6.92 -5.79 -18.71
CA THR A 43 -6.65 -6.17 -20.10
C THR A 43 -5.62 -7.28 -20.02
N LYS A 44 -5.81 -8.37 -20.79
CA LYS A 44 -4.96 -9.57 -20.77
C LYS A 44 -3.46 -9.28 -20.96
N THR A 45 -3.12 -8.08 -21.43
CA THR A 45 -1.78 -7.66 -21.81
C THR A 45 -1.02 -6.87 -20.74
N ARG A 46 -1.67 -6.28 -19.73
CA ARG A 46 -0.95 -5.52 -18.68
C ARG A 46 -1.66 -5.55 -17.33
N ILE A 47 -1.17 -6.41 -16.43
CA ILE A 47 -1.58 -6.47 -15.02
C ILE A 47 -0.56 -5.69 -14.21
N ASP A 48 -0.95 -4.53 -13.71
CA ASP A 48 -0.14 -3.73 -12.79
C ASP A 48 -0.72 -3.88 -11.37
N LEU A 49 0.04 -4.55 -10.51
CA LEU A 49 -0.34 -4.75 -9.12
C LEU A 49 0.26 -3.63 -8.27
N ASP A 50 -0.61 -2.85 -7.65
CA ASP A 50 -0.20 -1.73 -6.81
C ASP A 50 -0.31 -2.10 -5.31
N PRO A 51 0.82 -2.30 -4.60
CA PRO A 51 0.81 -2.50 -3.16
C PRO A 51 0.67 -1.16 -2.42
N ALA A 52 -0.46 -0.96 -1.76
CA ALA A 52 -0.64 0.08 -0.75
C ALA A 52 -0.20 -0.45 0.62
N TYR A 53 0.79 0.17 1.24
CA TYR A 53 1.19 -0.14 2.62
C TYR A 53 0.46 0.80 3.58
N LEU A 54 0.00 0.27 4.70
CA LEU A 54 -0.77 1.00 5.69
C LEU A 54 -0.19 0.83 7.09
N ILE A 55 -0.38 1.84 7.93
CA ILE A 55 -0.14 1.79 9.37
C ILE A 55 -1.37 2.25 10.13
N ARG A 56 -1.61 1.68 11.32
CA ARG A 56 -2.66 2.07 12.24
C ARG A 56 -2.09 2.95 13.33
N ILE A 57 -2.49 4.22 13.34
CA ILE A 57 -2.11 5.21 14.35
C ILE A 57 -3.40 5.76 14.95
N ASP A 58 -3.48 5.79 16.29
CA ASP A 58 -4.66 6.29 17.03
C ASP A 58 -5.99 5.67 16.57
N GLY A 59 -5.96 4.38 16.25
CA GLY A 59 -7.12 3.60 15.81
C GLY A 59 -7.51 3.76 14.34
N ALA A 60 -6.90 4.72 13.62
CA ALA A 60 -7.16 4.99 12.20
C ALA A 60 -6.09 4.38 11.29
N TRP A 61 -6.51 3.89 10.12
CA TRP A 61 -5.58 3.40 9.08
C TRP A 61 -5.12 4.54 8.19
N LEU A 62 -3.81 4.64 8.03
CA LEU A 62 -3.14 5.63 7.18
C LEU A 62 -2.40 4.90 6.07
N VAL A 63 -2.61 5.35 4.82
CA VAL A 63 -1.86 4.85 3.67
C VAL A 63 -0.50 5.53 3.63
N LEU A 64 0.56 4.76 3.43
CA LEU A 64 1.90 5.27 3.17
C LEU A 64 2.05 5.46 1.66
N PRO A 65 2.04 6.71 1.14
CA PRO A 65 2.09 6.93 -0.29
C PRO A 65 3.35 6.32 -0.89
N LYS A 66 3.20 5.74 -2.09
CA LYS A 66 4.32 5.26 -2.92
C LYS A 66 5.41 6.34 -2.91
N TRP A 67 6.67 5.92 -2.79
CA TRP A 67 7.92 6.71 -2.60
C TRP A 67 8.54 6.68 -1.18
N THR A 68 8.17 5.73 -0.32
CA THR A 68 8.77 5.57 1.00
C THR A 68 10.02 4.69 0.96
N LYS A 69 11.21 5.32 0.98
CA LYS A 69 12.21 4.89 1.97
C LYS A 69 11.46 5.00 3.30
N PHE A 70 11.34 3.93 4.08
CA PHE A 70 10.69 3.92 5.41
C PHE A 70 11.38 4.83 6.45
N ASP A 71 12.24 5.72 5.97
CA ASP A 71 13.19 6.60 6.64
C ASP A 71 12.98 8.03 6.13
N ARG A 72 11.71 8.42 5.91
CA ARG A 72 11.36 9.83 5.71
C ARG A 72 11.20 10.42 7.10
N LYS A 73 11.76 11.61 7.35
CA LYS A 73 11.64 12.37 8.61
C LYS A 73 10.21 12.53 9.19
N GLN A 74 9.18 12.21 8.40
CA GLN A 74 7.77 12.31 8.75
C GLN A 74 7.22 11.01 9.36
N PHE A 75 7.90 9.88 9.15
CA PHE A 75 7.55 8.57 9.67
C PHE A 75 8.80 7.96 10.29
N GLU A 76 9.13 8.37 11.52
CA GLU A 76 10.13 7.69 12.32
C GLU A 76 9.46 6.47 12.97
N PHE A 77 9.58 5.33 12.30
CA PHE A 77 9.09 4.05 12.81
C PHE A 77 10.13 3.39 13.71
N ASP A 78 9.66 2.73 14.76
CA ASP A 78 10.53 1.87 15.55
C ASP A 78 10.99 0.63 14.74
N GLU A 79 12.08 0.01 15.17
CA GLU A 79 12.64 -1.16 14.49
C GLU A 79 11.62 -2.31 14.36
N PRO A 80 10.79 -2.64 15.38
CA PRO A 80 9.72 -3.62 15.23
C PRO A 80 8.75 -3.32 14.08
N THR A 81 8.32 -2.07 13.91
CA THR A 81 7.43 -1.66 12.82
C THR A 81 8.11 -1.78 11.46
N LEU A 82 9.38 -1.36 11.36
CA LEU A 82 10.18 -1.53 10.15
C LEU A 82 10.32 -3.01 9.74
N GLN A 83 10.53 -3.90 10.72
CA GLN A 83 10.58 -5.35 10.50
C GLN A 83 9.23 -5.90 10.01
N ARG A 84 8.10 -5.40 10.54
CA ARG A 84 6.78 -5.79 10.04
C ARG A 84 6.57 -5.33 8.59
N PHE A 85 6.94 -4.10 8.24
CA PHE A 85 6.90 -3.64 6.85
C PHE A 85 7.81 -4.42 5.91
N ALA A 86 9.01 -4.80 6.38
CA ALA A 86 9.91 -5.66 5.61
C ALA A 86 9.28 -7.03 5.32
N LYS A 87 8.59 -7.62 6.30
CA LYS A 87 7.82 -8.87 6.12
C LYS A 87 6.68 -8.71 5.13
N LEU A 88 5.90 -7.63 5.21
CA LEU A 88 4.83 -7.34 4.26
C LEU A 88 5.37 -7.18 2.83
N LYS A 89 6.51 -6.50 2.67
CA LYS A 89 7.18 -6.31 1.37
C LYS A 89 7.70 -7.64 0.81
N ALA A 90 8.29 -8.48 1.65
CA ALA A 90 8.74 -9.81 1.27
C ALA A 90 7.57 -10.71 0.85
N TRP A 91 6.49 -10.67 1.63
CA TRP A 91 5.25 -11.38 1.32
C TRP A 91 4.70 -10.94 -0.05
N PHE A 92 4.51 -9.64 -0.30
CA PHE A 92 4.01 -9.17 -1.59
C PHE A 92 4.90 -9.62 -2.76
N LYS A 93 6.23 -9.54 -2.61
CA LYS A 93 7.16 -10.03 -3.64
C LYS A 93 6.98 -11.53 -3.92
N SER A 94 6.70 -12.34 -2.90
CA SER A 94 6.45 -13.78 -3.06
C SER A 94 5.11 -14.06 -3.76
N GLN A 95 4.09 -13.27 -3.47
CA GLN A 95 2.74 -13.47 -4.01
C GLN A 95 2.57 -12.90 -5.41
N LYS A 96 3.35 -11.87 -5.78
CA LYS A 96 3.19 -11.13 -7.04
C LYS A 96 3.10 -12.04 -8.28
N PRO A 97 3.94 -13.07 -8.48
CA PRO A 97 3.85 -13.93 -9.66
C PRO A 97 2.51 -14.67 -9.75
N GLU A 98 2.04 -15.24 -8.64
CA GLU A 98 0.79 -15.98 -8.55
C GLU A 98 -0.43 -15.08 -8.74
N LEU A 99 -0.42 -13.89 -8.12
CA LEU A 99 -1.49 -12.90 -8.28
C LEU A 99 -1.59 -12.41 -9.72
N VAL A 100 -0.46 -12.23 -10.41
CA VAL A 100 -0.45 -11.87 -11.84
C VAL A 100 -1.03 -13.00 -12.67
N GLU A 101 -0.68 -14.26 -12.40
CA GLU A 101 -1.20 -15.39 -13.17
C GLU A 101 -2.71 -15.57 -12.96
N LEU A 102 -3.17 -15.51 -11.71
CA LEU A 102 -4.60 -15.56 -11.37
C LEU A 102 -5.39 -14.52 -12.17
N LEU A 103 -4.91 -13.28 -12.20
CA LEU A 103 -5.57 -12.18 -12.90
C LEU A 103 -5.53 -12.30 -14.44
N ARG A 104 -4.65 -13.12 -15.03
CA ARG A 104 -4.68 -13.41 -16.48
C ARG A 104 -5.77 -14.39 -16.87
N THR A 105 -6.17 -15.25 -15.93
CA THR A 105 -7.14 -16.33 -16.16
C THR A 105 -8.59 -15.92 -15.92
N LEU A 106 -8.80 -14.76 -15.28
CA LEU A 106 -10.11 -14.12 -15.10
C LEU A 106 -10.53 -13.33 -16.34
#